data_AF-D9R9G1-F1
#
_entry.id   AF-D9R9G1-F1
#
_cell.length_a   1.000
_cell.length_b   1.000
_cell.length_c   1.000
_cell.angle_alpha   90.00
_cell.angle_beta   90.00
_cell.angle_gamma   90.00
#
_symmetry.space_group_name_H-M   'P 1'
#
loop_
_entity.id
_entity.type
_entity.pdbx_description
1 polymer ?
#
loop_
_entity_poly.entity_id
_entity_poly.type
_entity_poly.pdbx_seq_one_letter_code
_entity_poly.pdbx_strand_id
1 'polypeptide(L)'
;MINLSYDLHIHSCLSPCGDDDMTPANIAGMAALKGLDVIAVTDHNSCKNCPAVLHFAEEYGILALPGMEICTSEEVHAVCLFSSLSRAMEFDEYVYERLIPFPNKEEIFGKQQIYNKEDVVCGTVPNLLINSVDISFDGLWDLVRSYGGVMFPAHLDKSANSLISNLGFVPPDSQFTIAEVKDLSKLHELKKRNPYLEECRIISNSDAHYLEDIHEPRLTIEAMEKTREAVVQALLHP
;
A
#
# COMPACT_ATOMS: atom_id res chain seq x y z
N MET A 1 11.56 -20.30 -9.35
CA MET A 1 11.17 -18.91 -9.11
C MET A 1 10.74 -18.30 -10.43
N ILE A 2 9.77 -17.40 -10.39
CA ILE A 2 9.19 -16.69 -11.53
C ILE A 2 9.31 -15.19 -11.29
N ASN A 3 9.48 -14.40 -12.36
CA ASN A 3 9.45 -12.95 -12.28
C ASN A 3 8.03 -12.45 -12.57
N LEU A 4 7.48 -11.69 -11.64
CA LEU A 4 6.14 -11.10 -11.73
C LEU A 4 6.28 -9.59 -11.87
N SER A 5 5.72 -9.03 -12.93
CA SER A 5 5.58 -7.57 -13.06
C SER A 5 4.62 -7.02 -12.00
N TYR A 6 4.94 -5.89 -11.36
CA TYR A 6 4.16 -5.43 -10.20
C TYR A 6 3.87 -3.93 -10.15
N ASP A 7 2.81 -3.60 -9.42
CA ASP A 7 2.59 -2.30 -8.79
C ASP A 7 1.86 -2.49 -7.44
N LEU A 8 2.59 -2.36 -6.33
CA LEU A 8 2.14 -2.76 -4.99
C LEU A 8 1.71 -1.59 -4.10
N HIS A 9 1.53 -0.40 -4.68
CA HIS A 9 1.10 0.80 -3.96
C HIS A 9 0.17 1.62 -4.87
N ILE A 10 -1.14 1.37 -4.76
CA ILE A 10 -2.18 2.02 -5.57
C ILE A 10 -3.31 2.45 -4.64
N HIS A 11 -3.81 3.68 -4.81
CA HIS A 11 -4.96 4.20 -4.07
C HIS A 11 -6.24 4.06 -4.88
N SER A 12 -7.32 3.65 -4.24
CA SER A 12 -8.65 3.69 -4.85
C SER A 12 -9.40 4.98 -4.48
N CYS A 13 -10.61 5.14 -5.02
CA CYS A 13 -11.54 6.20 -4.65
C CYS A 13 -12.01 6.16 -3.17
N LEU A 14 -11.49 5.22 -2.37
CA LEU A 14 -11.64 5.20 -0.92
C LEU A 14 -10.63 6.11 -0.22
N SER A 15 -9.41 6.21 -0.75
CA SER A 15 -8.49 7.26 -0.32
C SER A 15 -9.07 8.61 -0.73
N PRO A 16 -9.13 9.61 0.17
CA PRO A 16 -9.76 10.89 -0.16
C PRO A 16 -9.11 11.58 -1.36
N CYS A 17 -7.79 11.45 -1.48
CA CYS A 17 -7.00 11.96 -2.60
C CYS A 17 -7.04 11.13 -3.89
N GLY A 18 -7.71 9.97 -3.89
CA GLY A 18 -7.87 9.13 -5.08
C GLY A 18 -8.93 9.70 -6.02
N ASP A 19 -8.70 9.62 -7.32
CA ASP A 19 -9.65 10.10 -8.32
C ASP A 19 -10.97 9.29 -8.27
N ASP A 20 -12.10 9.92 -8.64
CA ASP A 20 -13.41 9.26 -8.70
C ASP A 20 -13.41 8.05 -9.65
N ASP A 21 -12.56 8.06 -10.69
CA ASP A 21 -12.40 6.95 -11.63
C ASP A 21 -11.53 5.80 -11.09
N MET A 22 -10.87 5.96 -9.93
CA MET A 22 -10.10 4.89 -9.25
C MET A 22 -11.01 3.88 -8.55
N THR A 23 -12.07 3.42 -9.22
CA THR A 23 -12.95 2.36 -8.72
C THR A 23 -12.21 1.01 -8.70
N PRO A 24 -12.61 0.06 -7.84
CA PRO A 24 -11.99 -1.26 -7.82
C PRO A 24 -11.96 -1.99 -9.17
N ALA A 25 -13.06 -1.91 -9.95
CA ALA A 25 -13.13 -2.52 -11.27
C ALA A 25 -12.17 -1.83 -12.25
N ASN A 26 -12.11 -0.49 -12.25
CA ASN A 26 -11.23 0.26 -13.13
C ASN A 26 -9.75 0.01 -12.83
N ILE A 27 -9.36 -0.05 -11.55
CA ILE A 27 -7.97 -0.37 -11.16
C ILE A 27 -7.58 -1.76 -11.66
N ALA A 28 -8.41 -2.77 -11.39
CA ALA A 28 -8.15 -4.13 -11.85
C ALA A 28 -8.11 -4.18 -13.40
N GLY A 29 -9.06 -3.54 -14.09
CA GLY A 29 -9.11 -3.51 -15.55
C GLY A 29 -7.89 -2.82 -16.17
N MET A 30 -7.46 -1.70 -15.60
CA MET A 30 -6.28 -0.96 -16.05
C MET A 30 -5.00 -1.76 -15.85
N ALA A 31 -4.85 -2.43 -14.71
CA ALA A 31 -3.73 -3.31 -14.45
C ALA A 31 -3.66 -4.48 -15.47
N ALA A 32 -4.81 -5.06 -15.83
CA ALA A 32 -4.90 -6.11 -16.85
C ALA A 32 -4.50 -5.58 -18.21
N LEU A 33 -5.00 -4.39 -18.57
CA LEU A 33 -4.70 -3.73 -19.84
C LEU A 33 -3.20 -3.43 -19.98
N LYS A 34 -2.56 -2.97 -18.89
CA LYS A 34 -1.12 -2.72 -18.83
C LYS A 34 -0.30 -4.01 -18.80
N GLY A 35 -0.91 -5.15 -18.48
CA GLY A 35 -0.24 -6.46 -18.44
C GLY A 35 0.58 -6.67 -17.17
N LEU A 36 0.18 -6.07 -16.05
CA LEU A 36 0.79 -6.34 -14.73
C LEU A 36 0.41 -7.75 -14.26
N ASP A 37 1.35 -8.43 -13.60
CA ASP A 37 1.09 -9.74 -13.02
C ASP A 37 0.45 -9.65 -11.64
N VAL A 38 0.92 -8.70 -10.83
CA VAL A 38 0.49 -8.51 -9.46
C VAL A 38 0.29 -7.04 -9.12
N ILE A 39 -0.83 -6.75 -8.45
CA ILE A 39 -1.10 -5.42 -7.90
C ILE A 39 -1.44 -5.47 -6.42
N ALA A 40 -1.39 -4.33 -5.74
CA ALA A 40 -2.02 -4.15 -4.44
C ALA A 40 -2.73 -2.81 -4.37
N VAL A 41 -3.94 -2.80 -3.80
CA VAL A 41 -4.62 -1.55 -3.42
C VAL A 41 -4.36 -1.32 -1.93
N THR A 42 -3.86 -0.14 -1.63
CA THR A 42 -3.29 0.26 -0.35
C THR A 42 -3.86 1.60 0.05
N ASP A 43 -5.19 1.67 0.20
CA ASP A 43 -5.85 2.91 0.61
C ASP A 43 -5.34 3.41 1.97
N HIS A 44 -5.41 4.72 2.16
CA HIS A 44 -5.00 5.32 3.43
C HIS A 44 -5.80 4.72 4.60
N ASN A 45 -5.10 4.13 5.56
CA ASN A 45 -5.65 3.59 6.81
C ASN A 45 -6.88 2.66 6.64
N SER A 46 -7.05 2.03 5.48
CA SER A 46 -8.25 1.26 5.16
C SER A 46 -7.98 0.16 4.13
N CYS A 47 -8.62 -0.99 4.33
CA CYS A 47 -8.67 -2.09 3.38
C CYS A 47 -10.06 -2.27 2.76
N LYS A 48 -11.03 -1.38 3.02
CA LYS A 48 -12.46 -1.66 2.72
C LYS A 48 -12.78 -1.85 1.24
N ASN A 49 -11.95 -1.38 0.31
CA ASN A 49 -12.08 -1.66 -1.12
C ASN A 49 -11.33 -2.92 -1.58
N CYS A 50 -10.46 -3.52 -0.76
CA CYS A 50 -9.77 -4.77 -1.08
C CYS A 50 -10.72 -5.91 -1.48
N PRO A 51 -11.87 -6.16 -0.82
CA PRO A 51 -12.79 -7.22 -1.23
C PRO A 51 -13.27 -7.10 -2.69
N ALA A 52 -13.55 -5.87 -3.15
CA ALA A 52 -13.99 -5.60 -4.52
C ALA A 52 -12.82 -5.69 -5.50
N VAL A 53 -11.67 -5.12 -5.16
CA VAL A 53 -10.45 -5.19 -5.99
C VAL A 53 -10.03 -6.64 -6.24
N LEU A 54 -10.01 -7.45 -5.18
CA LEU A 54 -9.65 -8.87 -5.29
C LEU A 54 -10.62 -9.65 -6.18
N HIS A 55 -11.91 -9.29 -6.14
CA HIS A 55 -12.93 -9.90 -6.99
C HIS A 55 -12.70 -9.57 -8.47
N PHE A 56 -12.58 -8.29 -8.82
CA PHE A 56 -12.37 -7.88 -10.22
C PHE A 56 -11.00 -8.31 -10.76
N ALA A 57 -9.95 -8.32 -9.93
CA ALA A 57 -8.65 -8.85 -10.33
C ALA A 57 -8.73 -10.33 -10.70
N GLU A 58 -9.49 -11.14 -9.95
CA GLU A 58 -9.75 -12.54 -10.31
C GLU A 58 -10.48 -12.66 -11.64
N GLU A 59 -11.53 -11.86 -11.89
CA GLU A 59 -12.26 -11.85 -13.16
C GLU A 59 -11.38 -11.47 -14.36
N TYR A 60 -10.43 -10.57 -14.16
CA TYR A 60 -9.50 -10.12 -15.19
C TYR A 60 -8.19 -10.93 -15.27
N GLY A 61 -8.03 -11.95 -14.43
CA GLY A 61 -6.87 -12.86 -14.48
C GLY A 61 -5.57 -12.27 -13.91
N ILE A 62 -5.66 -11.31 -12.99
CA ILE A 62 -4.54 -10.65 -12.31
C ILE A 62 -4.50 -11.08 -10.85
N LEU A 63 -3.30 -11.18 -10.28
CA LEU A 63 -3.17 -11.37 -8.84
C LEU A 63 -3.28 -10.01 -8.13
N ALA A 64 -4.22 -9.85 -7.21
CA ALA A 64 -4.27 -8.68 -6.33
C ALA A 64 -4.02 -9.07 -4.87
N LEU A 65 -3.16 -8.32 -4.18
CA LEU A 65 -2.97 -8.43 -2.73
C LEU A 65 -3.86 -7.40 -2.01
N PRO A 66 -4.52 -7.80 -0.91
CA PRO A 66 -5.14 -6.84 -0.01
C PRO A 66 -4.06 -6.07 0.76
N GLY A 67 -4.21 -4.76 0.85
CA GLY A 67 -3.23 -3.90 1.50
C GLY A 67 -3.83 -2.61 2.06
N MET A 68 -2.96 -1.85 2.73
CA MET A 68 -3.24 -0.55 3.34
C MET A 68 -1.97 0.28 3.32
N GLU A 69 -2.06 1.57 2.99
CA GLU A 69 -1.01 2.52 3.34
C GLU A 69 -1.38 3.16 4.68
N ILE A 70 -0.68 2.80 5.75
CA ILE A 70 -0.95 3.33 7.08
C ILE A 70 -0.20 4.64 7.29
N CYS A 71 -0.84 5.64 7.87
CA CYS A 71 -0.18 6.86 8.35
C CYS A 71 0.03 6.76 9.86
N THR A 72 1.25 6.44 10.27
CA THR A 72 1.61 6.23 11.69
C THR A 72 1.47 7.50 12.54
N SER A 73 1.62 7.37 13.85
CA SER A 73 1.54 8.50 14.80
C SER A 73 2.60 9.58 14.54
N GLU A 74 3.72 9.19 13.94
CA GLU A 74 4.83 10.04 13.51
C GLU A 74 4.61 10.61 12.10
N GLU A 75 3.42 10.41 11.54
CA GLU A 75 3.01 10.75 10.18
C GLU A 75 3.86 10.08 9.09
N VAL A 76 4.56 8.98 9.43
CA VAL A 76 5.29 8.15 8.46
C VAL A 76 4.31 7.22 7.76
N HIS A 77 4.34 7.21 6.45
CA HIS A 77 3.59 6.24 5.66
C HIS A 77 4.33 4.91 5.52
N ALA A 78 3.59 3.83 5.65
CA ALA A 78 4.09 2.49 5.38
C ALA A 78 3.02 1.65 4.68
N VAL A 79 3.43 0.92 3.64
CA VAL A 79 2.56 -0.02 2.96
C VAL A 79 2.55 -1.33 3.75
N CYS A 80 1.35 -1.83 4.04
CA CYS A 80 1.09 -3.09 4.71
C CYS A 80 0.36 -4.02 3.74
N LEU A 81 0.92 -5.18 3.43
CA LEU A 81 0.36 -6.15 2.49
C LEU A 81 0.10 -7.49 3.18
N PHE A 82 -1.01 -8.13 2.83
CA PHE A 82 -1.43 -9.38 3.46
C PHE A 82 -1.69 -10.45 2.40
N SER A 83 -1.49 -11.72 2.75
CA SER A 83 -1.87 -12.83 1.86
C SER A 83 -3.36 -13.18 1.97
N SER A 84 -3.96 -12.90 3.13
CA SER A 84 -5.37 -13.19 3.43
C SER A 84 -6.20 -11.92 3.52
N LEU A 85 -7.32 -11.90 2.79
CA LEU A 85 -8.30 -10.82 2.89
C LEU A 85 -8.89 -10.72 4.31
N SER A 86 -9.17 -11.85 4.98
CA SER A 86 -9.73 -11.80 6.33
C SER A 86 -8.78 -11.14 7.32
N ARG A 87 -7.48 -11.43 7.22
CA ARG A 87 -6.46 -10.80 8.07
C ARG A 87 -6.29 -9.30 7.79
N ALA A 88 -6.35 -8.91 6.52
CA ALA A 88 -6.33 -7.49 6.14
C ALA A 88 -7.55 -6.74 6.71
N MET A 89 -8.74 -7.35 6.68
CA MET A 89 -9.95 -6.75 7.26
C MET A 89 -9.91 -6.69 8.79
N GLU A 90 -9.35 -7.70 9.47
CA GLU A 90 -9.13 -7.65 10.92
C GLU A 90 -8.12 -6.56 11.31
N PHE A 91 -7.10 -6.32 10.46
CA PHE A 91 -6.14 -5.23 10.64
C PHE A 91 -6.79 -3.86 10.39
N ASP A 92 -7.62 -3.73 9.36
CA ASP A 92 -8.41 -2.53 9.08
C ASP A 92 -9.29 -2.12 10.27
N GLU A 93 -9.99 -3.06 10.90
CA GLU A 93 -10.79 -2.79 12.09
C GLU A 93 -9.91 -2.26 13.24
N TYR A 94 -8.76 -2.89 13.48
CA TYR A 94 -7.80 -2.46 14.51
C TYR A 94 -7.25 -1.06 14.27
N VAL A 95 -6.90 -0.73 13.02
CA VAL A 95 -6.37 0.57 12.63
C VAL A 95 -7.45 1.64 12.74
N TYR A 96 -8.67 1.35 12.27
CA TYR A 96 -9.77 2.31 12.28
C TYR A 96 -10.19 2.73 13.71
N GLU A 97 -10.11 1.83 14.69
CA GLU A 97 -10.33 2.16 16.11
C GLU A 97 -9.32 3.18 16.69
N ARG A 98 -8.15 3.30 16.05
CA ARG A 98 -7.04 4.18 16.45
C ARG A 98 -6.90 5.40 15.54
N LEU A 99 -7.76 5.53 14.53
CA LEU A 99 -7.83 6.70 13.69
C LEU A 99 -8.38 7.89 14.48
N ILE A 100 -7.77 9.06 14.30
CA ILE A 100 -8.30 10.29 14.87
C ILE A 100 -9.73 10.50 14.33
N PRO A 101 -10.76 10.61 15.20
CA PRO A 101 -12.15 10.72 14.78
C PRO A 101 -12.46 12.14 14.27
N PHE A 102 -11.92 12.46 13.10
CA PHE A 102 -12.07 13.73 12.42
C PHE A 102 -12.93 13.53 11.16
N PRO A 103 -14.11 14.16 11.05
CA PRO A 103 -14.98 13.99 9.89
C PRO A 103 -14.32 14.46 8.58
N ASN A 104 -14.47 13.67 7.52
CA ASN A 104 -14.05 14.06 6.18
C ASN A 104 -14.87 15.26 5.67
N LYS A 105 -14.21 16.15 4.94
CA LYS A 105 -14.84 17.26 4.20
C LYS A 105 -14.65 17.01 2.72
N GLU A 106 -15.65 16.38 2.09
CA GLU A 106 -15.56 15.91 0.71
C GLU A 106 -15.21 17.02 -0.28
N GLU A 107 -15.69 18.25 -0.05
CA GLU A 107 -15.41 19.40 -0.89
C GLU A 107 -13.95 19.88 -0.85
N ILE A 108 -13.17 19.45 0.16
CA ILE A 108 -11.75 19.80 0.33
C ILE A 108 -10.86 18.62 -0.03
N PHE A 109 -11.18 17.45 0.52
CA PHE A 109 -10.30 16.29 0.47
C PHE A 109 -10.65 15.29 -0.61
N GLY A 110 -11.90 15.26 -1.08
CA GLY A 110 -12.44 14.22 -1.95
C GLY A 110 -13.32 13.22 -1.21
N LYS A 111 -13.99 12.35 -1.98
CA LYS A 111 -14.89 11.32 -1.43
C LYS A 111 -14.10 10.14 -0.89
N GLN A 112 -14.73 9.34 -0.03
CA GLN A 112 -14.14 8.10 0.50
C GLN A 112 -15.15 6.97 0.32
N GLN A 113 -15.21 6.42 -0.89
CA GLN A 113 -16.29 5.52 -1.32
C GLN A 113 -15.89 4.05 -1.23
N ILE A 114 -16.80 3.25 -0.70
CA ILE A 114 -16.68 1.79 -0.63
C ILE A 114 -17.51 1.19 -1.75
N TYR A 115 -16.91 0.34 -2.57
CA TYR A 115 -17.55 -0.34 -3.68
C TYR A 115 -17.74 -1.82 -3.36
N ASN A 116 -18.81 -2.42 -3.89
CA ASN A 116 -19.06 -3.85 -3.83
C ASN A 116 -18.57 -4.57 -5.11
N LYS A 117 -18.96 -5.84 -5.26
CA LYS A 117 -18.57 -6.70 -6.38
C LYS A 117 -19.36 -6.45 -7.65
N GLU A 118 -20.41 -5.62 -7.59
CA GLU A 118 -21.22 -5.21 -8.72
C GLU A 118 -20.81 -3.82 -9.26
N ASP A 119 -19.65 -3.32 -8.83
CA ASP A 119 -19.10 -2.00 -9.16
C ASP A 119 -20.04 -0.85 -8.81
N VAL A 120 -20.75 -0.98 -7.68
CA VAL A 120 -21.62 0.07 -7.15
C VAL A 120 -21.18 0.50 -5.76
N VAL A 121 -21.31 1.80 -5.50
CA VAL A 121 -21.06 2.38 -4.17
C VAL A 121 -22.03 1.76 -3.16
N CYS A 122 -21.49 1.10 -2.15
CA CYS A 122 -22.24 0.42 -1.10
C CYS A 122 -22.04 1.05 0.30
N GLY A 123 -21.14 2.03 0.41
CA GLY A 123 -20.92 2.79 1.64
C GLY A 123 -19.89 3.90 1.47
N THR A 124 -19.65 4.62 2.56
CA THR A 124 -18.57 5.62 2.67
C THR A 124 -17.91 5.52 4.04
N VAL A 125 -16.68 6.01 4.15
CA VAL A 125 -16.00 6.16 5.45
C VAL A 125 -16.16 7.61 5.93
N PRO A 126 -16.72 7.85 7.13
CA PRO A 126 -17.03 9.21 7.60
C PRO A 126 -15.81 9.97 8.12
N ASN A 127 -14.83 9.26 8.72
CA ASN A 127 -13.62 9.88 9.25
C ASN A 127 -12.57 10.03 8.13
N LEU A 128 -11.82 11.12 8.16
CA LEU A 128 -10.77 11.43 7.19
C LEU A 128 -9.61 10.43 7.30
N LEU A 129 -9.46 9.61 6.26
CA LEU A 129 -8.53 8.49 6.24
C LEU A 129 -7.07 8.89 6.08
N ILE A 130 -6.75 10.06 5.53
CA ILE A 130 -5.35 10.51 5.36
C ILE A 130 -4.69 10.95 6.68
N ASN A 131 -5.45 11.07 7.76
CA ASN A 131 -4.91 11.45 9.07
C ASN A 131 -4.03 10.36 9.67
N SER A 132 -3.19 10.73 10.64
CA SER A 132 -2.43 9.75 11.42
C SER A 132 -3.33 8.89 12.32
N VAL A 133 -2.83 7.70 12.64
CA VAL A 133 -3.42 6.78 13.62
C VAL A 133 -2.52 6.66 14.85
N ASP A 134 -3.09 6.28 15.99
CA ASP A 134 -2.35 6.02 17.24
C ASP A 134 -1.62 4.66 17.20
N ILE A 135 -0.70 4.53 16.24
CA ILE A 135 0.20 3.38 16.02
C ILE A 135 1.57 3.94 15.65
N SER A 136 2.59 3.66 16.47
CA SER A 136 3.97 4.08 16.21
C SER A 136 4.60 3.30 15.06
N PHE A 137 5.50 3.93 14.30
CA PHE A 137 6.30 3.25 13.28
C PHE A 137 7.14 2.09 13.85
N ASP A 138 7.71 2.26 15.05
CA ASP A 138 8.54 1.25 15.73
C ASP A 138 7.79 -0.06 15.97
N GLY A 139 6.59 0.02 16.55
CA GLY A 139 5.73 -1.15 16.80
C GLY A 139 4.98 -1.69 15.57
N LEU A 140 5.04 -1.00 14.43
CA LEU A 140 4.23 -1.34 13.26
C LEU A 140 4.65 -2.68 12.63
N TRP A 141 5.95 -2.99 12.62
CA TRP A 141 6.43 -4.27 12.09
C TRP A 141 5.80 -5.45 12.82
N ASP A 142 5.97 -5.52 14.14
CA ASP A 142 5.45 -6.62 14.96
C ASP A 142 3.92 -6.71 14.86
N LEU A 143 3.25 -5.57 14.81
CA LEU A 143 1.80 -5.50 14.60
C LEU A 143 1.42 -6.15 13.27
N VAL A 144 1.96 -5.70 12.14
CA VAL A 144 1.62 -6.26 10.81
C VAL A 144 1.97 -7.75 10.73
N ARG A 145 3.10 -8.16 11.33
CA ARG A 145 3.50 -9.57 11.43
C ARG A 145 2.51 -10.40 12.25
N SER A 146 1.88 -9.86 13.29
CA SER A 146 0.86 -10.56 14.07
C SER A 146 -0.41 -10.89 13.26
N TYR A 147 -0.68 -10.15 12.19
CA TYR A 147 -1.74 -10.43 11.20
C TYR A 147 -1.24 -11.24 9.99
N GLY A 148 0.03 -11.67 10.00
CA GLY A 148 0.65 -12.45 8.91
C GLY A 148 1.00 -11.62 7.67
N GLY A 149 0.99 -10.28 7.77
CA GLY A 149 1.35 -9.39 6.68
C GLY A 149 2.85 -9.10 6.62
N VAL A 150 3.23 -8.26 5.66
CA VAL A 150 4.54 -7.61 5.54
C VAL A 150 4.34 -6.11 5.47
N MET A 151 5.28 -5.34 6.01
CA MET A 151 5.29 -3.90 5.84
C MET A 151 6.63 -3.40 5.31
N PHE A 152 6.57 -2.27 4.60
CA PHE A 152 7.74 -1.49 4.21
C PHE A 152 7.40 0.00 4.27
N PRO A 153 8.36 0.87 4.64
CA PRO A 153 8.15 2.31 4.57
C PRO A 153 7.92 2.73 3.11
N ALA A 154 6.89 3.56 2.92
CA ALA A 154 6.52 4.07 1.61
C ALA A 154 7.43 5.23 1.19
N HIS A 155 7.62 5.40 -0.13
CA HIS A 155 8.22 6.56 -0.80
C HIS A 155 9.24 7.36 0.04
N LEU A 156 10.34 6.70 0.46
CA LEU A 156 11.38 7.25 1.35
C LEU A 156 11.99 8.59 0.92
N ASP A 157 11.85 8.92 -0.36
CA ASP A 157 12.44 10.10 -1.00
C ASP A 157 11.49 11.30 -1.12
N LYS A 158 10.26 11.18 -0.62
CA LYS A 158 9.33 12.31 -0.46
C LYS A 158 9.76 13.20 0.71
N SER A 159 9.52 14.50 0.57
CA SER A 159 9.85 15.53 1.56
C SER A 159 8.86 15.62 2.72
N ALA A 160 7.77 14.88 2.67
CA ALA A 160 6.75 14.78 3.71
C ALA A 160 6.22 13.35 3.75
N ASN A 161 5.73 12.94 4.91
CA ASN A 161 5.15 11.63 5.18
C ASN A 161 6.05 10.42 4.87
N SER A 162 7.35 10.64 4.72
CA SER A 162 8.34 9.58 4.54
C SER A 162 9.12 9.36 5.83
N LEU A 163 9.62 8.14 6.02
CA LEU A 163 10.40 7.78 7.21
C LEU A 163 11.57 8.74 7.45
N ILE A 164 12.30 9.08 6.38
CA ILE A 164 13.49 9.94 6.48
C ILE A 164 13.11 11.40 6.70
N SER A 165 12.04 11.91 6.07
CA SER A 165 11.62 13.31 6.29
C SER A 165 11.11 13.53 7.71
N ASN A 166 10.42 12.54 8.27
CA ASN A 166 9.73 12.69 9.55
C ASN A 166 10.64 12.37 10.74
N LEU A 167 11.44 11.29 10.66
CA LEU A 167 12.33 10.89 11.77
C LEU A 167 13.76 11.39 11.60
N GLY A 168 14.19 11.70 10.38
CA GLY A 168 15.57 12.11 10.05
C GLY A 168 16.57 10.95 9.93
N PHE A 169 16.16 9.73 10.30
CA PHE A 169 16.98 8.51 10.23
C PHE A 169 16.08 7.27 10.15
N VAL A 170 16.66 6.12 9.79
CA VAL A 170 16.00 4.82 9.95
C VAL A 170 16.23 4.32 11.39
N PRO A 171 15.18 4.04 12.19
CA PRO A 171 15.34 3.53 13.55
C PRO A 171 16.25 2.29 13.59
N PRO A 172 17.26 2.23 14.49
CA PRO A 172 18.22 1.12 14.52
C PRO A 172 17.59 -0.26 14.75
N ASP A 173 16.48 -0.30 15.47
CA ASP A 173 15.74 -1.53 15.79
C ASP A 173 14.69 -1.88 14.72
N SER A 174 14.71 -1.18 13.57
CA SER A 174 13.85 -1.50 12.42
C SER A 174 14.09 -2.92 11.94
N GLN A 175 13.02 -3.60 11.54
CA GLN A 175 13.06 -5.00 11.09
C GLN A 175 12.61 -5.17 9.63
N PHE A 176 12.27 -4.08 8.93
CA PHE A 176 11.87 -4.15 7.53
C PHE A 176 13.06 -4.50 6.63
N THR A 177 12.85 -5.43 5.71
CA THR A 177 13.87 -5.84 4.73
C THR A 177 13.66 -5.22 3.36
N ILE A 178 12.58 -4.46 3.20
CA ILE A 178 12.22 -3.76 1.98
C ILE A 178 11.94 -2.30 2.27
N ALA A 179 12.33 -1.44 1.34
CA ALA A 179 11.94 -0.04 1.35
C ALA A 179 11.51 0.43 -0.05
N GLU A 180 10.52 1.31 -0.09
CA GLU A 180 10.05 1.91 -1.33
C GLU A 180 10.76 3.25 -1.59
N VAL A 181 11.25 3.41 -2.83
CA VAL A 181 11.79 4.67 -3.34
C VAL A 181 11.06 5.02 -4.64
N LYS A 182 10.45 6.19 -4.70
CA LYS A 182 9.70 6.65 -5.87
C LYS A 182 10.65 7.06 -6.98
N ASP A 183 11.61 7.94 -6.68
CA ASP A 183 12.65 8.35 -7.63
C ASP A 183 13.98 7.62 -7.39
N LEU A 184 14.20 6.55 -8.15
CA LEU A 184 15.42 5.74 -8.06
C LEU A 184 16.71 6.53 -8.35
N SER A 185 16.64 7.71 -8.97
CA SER A 185 17.84 8.56 -9.17
C SER A 185 18.44 9.06 -7.85
N LYS A 186 17.63 9.15 -6.79
CA LYS A 186 18.04 9.58 -5.44
C LYS A 186 18.58 8.43 -4.58
N LEU A 187 18.45 7.18 -5.04
CA LEU A 187 18.77 6.00 -4.24
C LEU A 187 20.21 6.00 -3.71
N HIS A 188 21.18 6.42 -4.54
CA HIS A 188 22.59 6.45 -4.13
C HIS A 188 22.82 7.41 -2.95
N GLU A 189 22.17 8.57 -2.96
CA GLU A 189 22.26 9.54 -1.87
C GLU A 189 21.55 9.04 -0.62
N LEU A 190 20.37 8.42 -0.77
CA LEU A 190 19.60 7.86 0.34
C LEU A 190 20.38 6.78 1.09
N LYS A 191 20.99 5.83 0.36
CA LYS A 191 21.83 4.77 0.93
C LYS A 191 23.07 5.31 1.64
N LYS A 192 23.73 6.32 1.06
CA LYS A 192 24.88 6.96 1.69
C LYS A 192 24.54 7.62 3.03
N ARG A 193 23.36 8.24 3.12
CA ARG A 193 22.87 8.89 4.35
C ARG A 193 22.29 7.89 5.36
N ASN A 194 21.77 6.76 4.88
CA ASN A 194 21.09 5.74 5.68
C ASN A 194 21.64 4.34 5.33
N PRO A 195 22.76 3.92 5.97
CA PRO A 195 23.40 2.63 5.66
C PRO A 195 22.50 1.40 5.82
N TYR A 196 21.45 1.48 6.66
CA TYR A 196 20.44 0.42 6.79
C TYR A 196 19.82 0.01 5.44
N LEU A 197 19.65 0.96 4.52
CA LEU A 197 19.09 0.70 3.19
C LEU A 197 20.01 -0.13 2.29
N GLU A 198 21.28 -0.35 2.66
CA GLU A 198 22.16 -1.27 1.93
C GLU A 198 21.78 -2.74 2.15
N GLU A 199 21.16 -3.05 3.29
CA GLU A 199 20.67 -4.39 3.64
C GLU A 199 19.23 -4.62 3.17
N CYS A 200 18.55 -3.56 2.73
CA CYS A 200 17.20 -3.62 2.21
C CYS A 200 17.17 -3.89 0.70
N ARG A 201 16.19 -4.66 0.24
CA ARG A 201 15.77 -4.64 -1.15
C ARG A 201 14.97 -3.38 -1.41
N ILE A 202 15.31 -2.69 -2.49
CA ILE A 202 14.63 -1.47 -2.91
C ILE A 202 13.59 -1.82 -3.97
N ILE A 203 12.37 -1.36 -3.74
CA ILE A 203 11.26 -1.45 -4.70
C ILE A 203 10.78 -0.04 -5.07
N SER A 204 10.01 0.03 -6.15
CA SER A 204 9.42 1.29 -6.61
C SER A 204 8.02 0.99 -7.12
N ASN A 205 7.03 1.73 -6.60
CA ASN A 205 5.63 1.62 -6.95
C ASN A 205 5.11 2.97 -7.45
N SER A 206 3.94 2.98 -8.08
CA SER A 206 3.38 4.21 -8.65
C SER A 206 2.95 5.20 -7.58
N ASP A 207 2.40 4.69 -6.46
CA ASP A 207 1.65 5.52 -5.51
C ASP A 207 0.54 6.27 -6.28
N ALA A 208 -0.12 5.52 -7.17
CA ALA A 208 -1.08 6.02 -8.15
C ALA A 208 -2.38 6.45 -7.49
N HIS A 209 -2.80 7.67 -7.84
CA HIS A 209 -4.10 8.25 -7.47
C HIS A 209 -5.00 8.47 -8.70
N TYR A 210 -4.46 8.21 -9.89
CA TYR A 210 -5.11 8.28 -11.19
C TYR A 210 -4.77 7.01 -11.99
N LEU A 211 -5.66 6.56 -12.89
CA LEU A 211 -5.51 5.28 -13.59
C LEU A 211 -4.28 5.26 -14.51
N GLU A 212 -3.97 6.39 -15.14
CA GLU A 212 -2.82 6.54 -16.04
C GLU A 212 -1.47 6.39 -15.33
N ASP A 213 -1.42 6.71 -14.04
CA ASP A 213 -0.19 6.68 -13.23
C ASP A 213 0.18 5.27 -12.78
N ILE A 214 -0.76 4.31 -12.83
CA ILE A 214 -0.47 2.90 -12.56
C ILE A 214 0.69 2.45 -13.45
N HIS A 215 1.69 1.82 -12.85
CA HIS A 215 2.94 1.51 -13.53
C HIS A 215 2.75 0.59 -14.74
N GLU A 216 3.57 0.81 -15.77
CA GLU A 216 3.80 -0.16 -16.83
C GLU A 216 4.59 -1.37 -16.29
N PRO A 217 4.51 -2.57 -16.89
CA PRO A 217 5.12 -3.81 -16.38
C PRO A 217 6.65 -3.85 -16.60
N ARG A 218 7.38 -2.88 -16.04
CA ARG A 218 8.83 -2.69 -16.20
C ARG A 218 9.62 -3.18 -14.99
N LEU A 219 9.00 -3.22 -13.82
CA LEU A 219 9.60 -3.65 -12.57
C LEU A 219 9.05 -5.02 -12.20
N THR A 220 9.92 -5.90 -11.71
CA THR A 220 9.54 -7.27 -11.36
C THR A 220 9.98 -7.66 -9.96
N ILE A 221 9.18 -8.52 -9.33
CA ILE A 221 9.51 -9.23 -8.11
C ILE A 221 9.66 -10.71 -8.40
N GLU A 222 10.65 -11.34 -7.77
CA GLU A 222 10.89 -12.77 -7.92
C GLU A 222 10.12 -13.50 -6.82
N ALA A 223 9.26 -14.44 -7.22
CA ALA A 223 8.45 -15.24 -6.30
C ALA A 223 8.53 -16.73 -6.66
N MET A 224 8.18 -17.61 -5.72
CA MET A 224 8.17 -19.05 -5.98
C MET A 224 7.07 -19.44 -6.99
N GLU A 225 5.92 -18.80 -6.89
CA GLU A 225 4.72 -19.01 -7.71
C GLU A 225 3.84 -17.75 -7.69
N LYS A 226 2.82 -17.68 -8.56
CA LYS A 226 1.91 -16.53 -8.67
C LYS A 226 0.76 -16.64 -7.66
N THR A 227 1.08 -16.57 -6.37
CA THR A 227 0.12 -16.59 -5.26
C THR A 227 0.38 -15.43 -4.29
N ARG A 228 -0.64 -15.01 -3.53
CA ARG A 228 -0.50 -13.90 -2.57
C ARG A 228 0.53 -14.25 -1.50
N GLU A 229 0.49 -15.49 -1.02
CA GLU A 229 1.44 -16.04 -0.06
C GLU A 229 2.87 -15.97 -0.57
N ALA A 230 3.13 -16.43 -1.80
CA ALA A 230 4.47 -16.40 -2.36
C ALA A 230 5.00 -14.97 -2.57
N VAL A 231 4.14 -14.03 -2.94
CA VAL A 231 4.51 -12.60 -3.08
C VAL A 231 4.83 -11.99 -1.71
N VAL A 232 3.99 -12.22 -0.69
CA VAL A 232 4.27 -11.75 0.69
C VAL A 232 5.56 -12.36 1.24
N GLN A 233 5.83 -13.64 0.98
CA GLN A 233 7.10 -14.28 1.38
C GLN A 233 8.31 -13.68 0.66
N ALA A 234 8.21 -13.41 -0.64
CA ALA A 234 9.25 -12.73 -1.40
C ALA A 234 9.55 -11.31 -0.88
N LEU A 235 8.56 -10.66 -0.27
CA LEU A 235 8.73 -9.35 0.34
C LEU A 235 9.36 -9.41 1.75
N LEU A 236 9.21 -10.53 2.47
CA LEU A 236 9.80 -10.73 3.81
C LEU A 236 11.27 -11.17 3.74
N HIS A 237 11.57 -12.01 2.75
CA HIS A 237 12.88 -12.62 2.55
C HIS A 237 13.40 -12.28 1.15
N PRO A 238 13.71 -10.99 0.92
CA PRO A 238 14.07 -10.49 -0.40
C PRO A 238 15.39 -11.02 -0.96
#